data_AF-A0A3M7M8I8-F1
#
_entry.id   AF-A0A3M7M8I8-F1
#
_cell.length_a   1.000
_cell.length_b   1.000
_cell.length_c   1.000
_cell.angle_alpha   90.00
_cell.angle_beta   90.00
_cell.angle_gamma   90.00
#
_symmetry.space_group_name_H-M   'P 1'
#
loop_
_entity.id
_entity.type
_entity.pdbx_description
1 polymer ?
#
loop_
_entity_poly.entity_id
_entity_poly.type
_entity_poly.pdbx_seq_one_letter_code
_entity_poly.pdbx_strand_id
1 'polypeptide(L)'
;MTFNVSDEAFPHSYWPVLSWNLGGAAGPMLGLPLMENFGVRRSYLVFYVILILFIIPQALAHNFATLIVTRIITGACTGVLANITSGIVSDIWRDGSAKSFSTSLYIFALLAGLNMGPVFGSLVVKYTTWRWIFFGQIIFYSALIPVLYFLLPEVRPDVILVQRARDIRKRTDRGMYAEAEMQKHTSISETLKETLIRPTRMLCTEGVVLSFGLWSAFCIGTAFMFTQSIVQVFSKLYGWTYFGTGLVQSAVVVGELIGLVASLLQDRIYFASAKRNTETPGEPIPEARLYLSIPACFIGLSGGLFYFAWTSYSSIPWIVPTISLAFVGFGMFCSTAGLTAYVVDAYAKYAASAIAGIAFLENFMAAFLPLATQSMYRTLGFNWASSLLGFIALALSFIPLVLLRYGRKIREKSPFMREAGYED
;
A
#
# COMPACT_ATOMS: atom_id res chain seq x y z
N MET A 1 -9.43 -8.88 27.24
CA MET A 1 -9.41 -9.88 28.35
C MET A 1 -8.07 -10.61 28.51
N THR A 2 -7.39 -11.12 27.47
CA THR A 2 -6.17 -11.96 27.66
C THR A 2 -5.01 -11.30 28.43
N PHE A 3 -4.86 -9.97 28.36
CA PHE A 3 -3.78 -9.25 29.04
C PHE A 3 -4.27 -8.28 30.13
N ASN A 4 -5.56 -8.34 30.51
CA ASN A 4 -6.17 -7.44 31.50
C ASN A 4 -5.93 -5.92 31.28
N VAL A 5 -5.77 -5.50 30.03
CA VAL A 5 -5.74 -4.08 29.64
C VAL A 5 -7.16 -3.63 29.35
N SER A 6 -7.63 -2.59 30.04
CA SER A 6 -8.98 -2.03 29.89
C SER A 6 -9.04 -1.12 28.66
N ASP A 7 -10.15 -1.16 27.92
CA ASP A 7 -10.43 -0.24 26.80
C ASP A 7 -11.33 0.95 27.23
N GLU A 8 -11.66 1.08 28.53
CA GLU A 8 -12.66 2.05 29.01
C GLU A 8 -12.24 3.52 28.82
N ALA A 9 -10.98 3.85 29.12
CA ALA A 9 -10.46 5.22 29.03
C ALA A 9 -9.75 5.49 27.69
N PHE A 10 -9.16 4.46 27.09
CA PHE A 10 -8.42 4.54 25.83
C PHE A 10 -8.56 3.20 25.10
N PRO A 11 -8.70 3.18 23.76
CA PRO A 11 -8.97 1.95 23.04
C PRO A 11 -7.66 1.17 22.82
N HIS A 12 -7.15 0.57 23.89
CA HIS A 12 -5.87 -0.13 23.92
C HIS A 12 -5.82 -1.33 22.98
N SER A 13 -6.97 -1.95 22.67
CA SER A 13 -7.09 -3.00 21.66
C SER A 13 -6.56 -2.62 20.26
N TYR A 14 -6.32 -1.34 19.96
CA TYR A 14 -5.73 -0.89 18.68
C TYR A 14 -4.22 -0.71 18.68
N TRP A 15 -3.56 -0.75 19.83
CA TRP A 15 -2.09 -0.70 19.85
C TRP A 15 -1.44 -1.74 18.94
N PRO A 16 -1.94 -2.99 18.78
CA PRO A 16 -1.37 -3.94 17.84
C PRO A 16 -1.40 -3.50 16.38
N VAL A 17 -2.47 -2.80 15.95
CA VAL A 17 -2.61 -2.25 14.59
C VAL A 17 -1.72 -1.02 14.44
N LEU A 18 -1.77 -0.11 15.42
CA LEU A 18 -0.97 1.11 15.43
C LEU A 18 0.53 0.78 15.39
N SER A 19 0.99 -0.09 16.27
CA SER A 19 2.41 -0.48 16.35
C SER A 19 2.91 -1.15 15.08
N TRP A 20 2.11 -2.01 14.47
CA TRP A 20 2.41 -2.61 13.17
C TRP A 20 2.61 -1.54 12.09
N ASN A 21 1.65 -0.62 11.95
CA ASN A 21 1.68 0.41 10.93
C ASN A 21 2.78 1.45 11.19
N LEU A 22 3.08 1.81 12.44
CA LEU A 22 4.25 2.64 12.76
C LEU A 22 5.56 1.98 12.34
N GLY A 23 5.69 0.67 12.61
CA GLY A 23 6.79 -0.13 12.10
C GLY A 23 6.85 -0.07 10.57
N GLY A 24 5.72 -0.30 9.90
CA GLY A 24 5.59 -0.26 8.44
C GLY A 24 5.94 1.09 7.81
N ALA A 25 5.68 2.21 8.51
CA ALA A 25 6.09 3.54 8.08
C ALA A 25 7.62 3.74 8.19
N ALA A 26 8.23 3.30 9.29
CA ALA A 26 9.64 3.52 9.57
C ALA A 26 10.58 2.48 8.92
N GLY A 27 10.10 1.27 8.68
CA GLY A 27 10.89 0.15 8.15
C GLY A 27 11.50 0.44 6.77
N PRO A 28 10.70 0.76 5.74
CA PRO A 28 11.19 1.04 4.38
C PRO A 28 12.27 2.11 4.34
N MET A 29 12.11 3.15 5.16
CA MET A 29 13.04 4.26 5.31
C MET A 29 14.47 3.81 5.71
N LEU A 30 14.58 2.70 6.45
CA LEU A 30 15.86 2.11 6.88
C LEU A 30 16.28 0.92 6.01
N GLY A 31 15.32 0.16 5.47
CA GLY A 31 15.56 -1.09 4.74
C GLY A 31 15.85 -0.90 3.25
N LEU A 32 15.34 0.16 2.62
CA LEU A 32 15.57 0.45 1.19
C LEU A 32 17.05 0.63 0.85
N PRO A 33 17.87 1.40 1.60
CA PRO A 33 19.31 1.53 1.33
C PRO A 33 20.07 0.20 1.37
N LEU A 34 19.62 -0.74 2.21
CA LEU A 34 20.22 -2.06 2.30
C LEU A 34 19.96 -2.85 1.02
N MET A 35 18.76 -2.75 0.44
CA MET A 35 18.46 -3.33 -0.86
C MET A 35 19.36 -2.76 -1.97
N GLU A 36 19.60 -1.44 -1.97
CA GLU A 36 20.45 -0.80 -2.99
C GLU A 36 21.90 -1.27 -2.91
N ASN A 37 22.40 -1.48 -1.70
CA ASN A 37 23.80 -1.85 -1.51
C ASN A 37 24.07 -3.36 -1.60
N PHE A 38 23.16 -4.18 -1.07
CA PHE A 38 23.34 -5.62 -0.92
C PHE A 38 22.53 -6.48 -1.92
N GLY A 39 21.65 -5.85 -2.71
CA GLY A 39 20.79 -6.52 -3.68
C GLY A 39 19.42 -6.90 -3.14
N VAL A 40 18.48 -7.12 -4.06
CA VAL A 40 17.07 -7.40 -3.78
C VAL A 40 16.95 -8.77 -3.11
N ARG A 41 17.59 -9.79 -3.68
CA ARG A 41 17.41 -11.18 -3.23
C ARG A 41 17.85 -11.35 -1.78
N ARG A 42 19.04 -10.86 -1.43
CA ARG A 42 19.61 -11.01 -0.08
C ARG A 42 18.79 -10.24 0.95
N SER A 43 18.45 -8.99 0.62
CA SER A 43 17.68 -8.13 1.52
C SER A 43 16.30 -8.72 1.78
N TYR A 44 15.61 -9.18 0.73
CA TYR A 44 14.30 -9.82 0.87
C TYR A 44 14.35 -11.03 1.79
N LEU A 45 15.28 -11.97 1.57
CA LEU A 45 15.39 -13.18 2.40
C LEU A 45 15.73 -12.86 3.86
N VAL A 46 16.62 -11.90 4.12
CA VAL A 46 16.99 -11.51 5.49
C VAL A 46 15.79 -10.92 6.23
N PHE A 47 15.12 -9.92 5.66
CA PHE A 47 13.94 -9.32 6.29
C PHE A 47 12.77 -10.32 6.44
N TYR A 48 12.65 -11.28 5.51
CA TYR A 48 11.66 -12.35 5.60
C TYR A 48 11.91 -13.31 6.76
N VAL A 49 13.17 -13.70 6.99
CA VAL A 49 13.53 -14.53 8.15
C VAL A 49 13.34 -13.77 9.46
N ILE A 50 13.77 -12.50 9.52
CA ILE A 50 13.56 -11.64 10.69
C ILE A 50 12.06 -11.51 10.99
N LEU A 51 11.22 -11.30 9.97
CA LEU A 51 9.77 -11.27 10.11
C LEU A 51 9.26 -12.53 10.83
N ILE A 52 9.62 -13.73 10.36
CA ILE A 52 9.16 -14.99 10.94
C ILE A 52 9.62 -15.12 12.40
N LEU A 53 10.90 -14.84 12.68
CA LEU A 53 11.46 -14.90 14.03
C LEU A 53 10.71 -14.00 15.00
N PHE A 54 10.31 -12.81 14.57
CA PHE A 54 9.55 -11.87 15.39
C PHE A 54 8.04 -12.12 15.40
N ILE A 55 7.48 -13.03 14.59
CA ILE A 55 6.08 -13.48 14.74
C ILE A 55 5.95 -14.53 15.87
N ILE A 56 6.98 -15.36 16.09
CA ILE A 56 7.01 -16.38 17.18
C ILE A 56 6.67 -15.81 18.56
N PRO A 57 7.35 -14.76 19.07
CA PRO A 57 7.05 -14.20 20.39
C PRO A 57 5.64 -13.60 20.50
N GLN A 58 4.96 -13.35 19.38
CA GLN A 58 3.60 -12.79 19.35
C GLN A 58 2.56 -13.86 19.57
N ALA A 59 2.78 -15.04 18.99
CA ALA A 59 2.00 -16.24 19.26
C ALA A 59 2.14 -16.66 20.73
N LEU A 60 3.33 -16.49 21.30
CA LEU A 60 3.68 -16.91 22.66
C LEU A 60 3.64 -15.75 23.69
N ALA A 61 3.06 -14.59 23.34
CA ALA A 61 3.08 -13.42 24.21
C ALA A 61 2.28 -13.67 25.50
N HIS A 62 2.94 -13.43 26.64
CA HIS A 62 2.35 -13.50 27.99
C HIS A 62 1.98 -12.11 28.54
N ASN A 63 2.51 -11.05 27.95
CA ASN A 63 2.18 -9.67 28.31
C ASN A 63 1.94 -8.81 27.07
N PHE A 64 1.20 -7.73 27.25
CA PHE A 64 0.81 -6.82 26.17
C PHE A 64 2.02 -6.13 25.52
N ALA A 65 2.99 -5.68 26.33
CA ALA A 65 4.17 -4.98 25.83
C ALA A 65 4.99 -5.83 24.83
N THR A 66 5.15 -7.12 25.10
CA THR A 66 5.83 -8.07 24.21
C THR A 66 5.13 -8.12 22.86
N LEU A 67 3.78 -8.21 22.85
CA LEU A 67 3.00 -8.19 21.62
C LEU A 67 3.20 -6.88 20.85
N ILE A 68 3.20 -5.73 21.52
CA ILE A 68 3.35 -4.43 20.87
C ILE A 68 4.74 -4.22 20.28
N VAL A 69 5.81 -4.48 21.06
CA VAL A 69 7.20 -4.29 20.58
C VAL A 69 7.49 -5.18 19.37
N THR A 70 7.07 -6.43 19.44
CA THR A 70 7.27 -7.39 18.34
C THR A 70 6.44 -7.05 17.12
N ARG A 71 5.22 -6.49 17.29
CA ARG A 71 4.40 -5.95 16.20
C ARG A 71 5.12 -4.85 15.42
N ILE A 72 5.80 -3.91 16.10
CA ILE A 72 6.59 -2.84 15.44
C ILE A 72 7.64 -3.45 14.52
N ILE A 73 8.40 -4.42 15.02
CA ILE A 73 9.49 -5.04 14.26
C ILE A 73 8.95 -5.81 13.06
N THR A 74 7.88 -6.59 13.25
CA THR A 74 7.24 -7.32 12.13
C THR A 74 6.62 -6.37 11.11
N GLY A 75 5.99 -5.27 11.56
CA GLY A 75 5.46 -4.23 10.70
C GLY A 75 6.54 -3.58 9.85
N ALA A 76 7.69 -3.26 10.47
CA ALA A 76 8.86 -2.73 9.76
C ALA A 76 9.38 -3.71 8.70
N CYS A 77 9.52 -4.99 9.03
CA CYS A 77 9.95 -6.00 8.08
C CYS A 77 8.95 -6.13 6.91
N THR A 78 7.64 -6.16 7.17
CA THR A 78 6.64 -6.23 6.11
C THR A 78 6.60 -4.98 5.24
N GLY A 79 6.80 -3.80 5.83
CA GLY A 79 6.90 -2.55 5.06
C GLY A 79 8.08 -2.60 4.09
N VAL A 80 9.25 -3.04 4.56
CA VAL A 80 10.44 -3.22 3.71
C VAL A 80 10.15 -4.23 2.60
N LEU A 81 9.62 -5.41 2.94
CA LEU A 81 9.31 -6.46 1.96
C LEU A 81 8.30 -6.01 0.89
N ALA A 82 7.27 -5.25 1.28
CA ALA A 82 6.30 -4.68 0.35
C ALA A 82 6.98 -3.71 -0.63
N ASN A 83 7.81 -2.80 -0.13
CA ASN A 83 8.55 -1.85 -0.98
C ASN A 83 9.55 -2.55 -1.90
N ILE A 84 10.28 -3.58 -1.41
CA ILE A 84 11.14 -4.40 -2.27
C ILE A 84 10.31 -5.05 -3.38
N THR A 85 9.13 -5.59 -3.06
CA THR A 85 8.25 -6.23 -4.04
C THR A 85 7.80 -5.23 -5.12
N SER A 86 7.45 -4.00 -4.73
CA SER A 86 7.16 -2.92 -5.69
C SER A 86 8.37 -2.62 -6.58
N GLY A 87 9.59 -2.59 -6.03
CA GLY A 87 10.83 -2.38 -6.78
C GLY A 87 11.14 -3.51 -7.76
N ILE A 88 10.83 -4.76 -7.41
CA ILE A 88 10.97 -5.91 -8.32
C ILE A 88 10.12 -5.72 -9.57
N VAL A 89 8.89 -5.20 -9.44
CA VAL A 89 8.02 -4.95 -10.60
C VAL A 89 8.64 -3.91 -11.55
N SER A 90 9.21 -2.82 -11.02
CA SER A 90 9.89 -1.82 -11.85
C SER A 90 11.20 -2.31 -12.46
N ASP A 91 11.93 -3.19 -11.77
CA ASP A 91 13.21 -3.73 -12.24
C ASP A 91 13.03 -4.77 -13.36
N ILE A 92 11.95 -5.55 -13.34
CA ILE A 92 11.65 -6.58 -14.36
C ILE A 92 11.02 -5.96 -15.61
N TRP A 93 10.05 -5.06 -15.45
CA TRP A 93 9.30 -4.48 -16.57
C TRP A 93 9.61 -2.99 -16.73
N ARG A 94 10.38 -2.65 -17.78
CA ARG A 94 10.79 -1.27 -18.07
C ARG A 94 9.60 -0.41 -18.49
N ASP A 95 8.84 -0.84 -19.52
CA ASP A 95 7.73 -0.09 -20.11
C ASP A 95 6.59 -0.98 -20.62
N GLY A 96 5.47 -0.33 -20.97
CA GLY A 96 4.37 -0.95 -21.71
C GLY A 96 3.31 -1.63 -20.85
N SER A 97 2.43 -2.39 -21.51
CA SER A 97 1.24 -2.99 -20.90
C SER A 97 1.56 -4.01 -19.84
N ALA A 98 2.66 -4.75 -19.98
CA ALA A 98 3.08 -5.76 -19.00
C ALA A 98 3.47 -5.12 -17.65
N LYS A 99 4.17 -3.97 -17.67
CA LYS A 99 4.47 -3.19 -16.46
C LYS A 99 3.20 -2.71 -15.78
N SER A 100 2.28 -2.16 -16.57
CA SER A 100 1.01 -1.63 -16.07
C SER A 100 0.17 -2.70 -15.39
N PHE A 101 0.00 -3.85 -16.05
CA PHE A 101 -0.73 -4.98 -15.52
C PHE A 101 -0.07 -5.53 -14.24
N SER A 102 1.25 -5.70 -14.25
CA SER A 102 1.99 -6.21 -13.08
C SER A 102 1.88 -5.27 -11.88
N THR A 103 1.89 -3.95 -12.12
CA THR A 103 1.68 -2.93 -11.08
C THR A 103 0.26 -3.02 -10.51
N SER A 104 -0.76 -3.11 -11.37
CA SER A 104 -2.16 -3.28 -10.94
C SER A 104 -2.37 -4.57 -10.16
N LEU A 105 -1.74 -5.68 -10.58
CA LEU A 105 -1.82 -6.96 -9.90
C LEU A 105 -1.15 -6.92 -8.52
N TYR A 106 0.00 -6.26 -8.40
CA TYR A 106 0.67 -6.03 -7.11
C TYR A 106 -0.22 -5.20 -6.16
N ILE A 107 -0.80 -4.11 -6.65
CA ILE A 107 -1.70 -3.25 -5.85
C ILE A 107 -2.95 -4.03 -5.43
N PHE A 108 -3.49 -4.87 -6.32
CA PHE A 108 -4.61 -5.75 -6.00
C PHE A 108 -4.23 -6.72 -4.89
N ALA A 109 -3.10 -7.41 -5.00
CA ALA A 109 -2.65 -8.35 -3.98
C ALA A 109 -2.44 -7.66 -2.62
N LEU A 110 -1.92 -6.42 -2.61
CA LEU A 110 -1.75 -5.62 -1.40
C LEU A 110 -3.09 -5.28 -0.73
N LEU A 111 -4.02 -4.69 -1.49
CA LEU A 111 -5.32 -4.24 -0.96
C LEU A 111 -6.25 -5.41 -0.62
N ALA A 112 -6.32 -6.41 -1.50
CA ALA A 112 -7.08 -7.63 -1.24
C ALA A 112 -6.51 -8.38 -0.04
N GLY A 113 -5.18 -8.46 0.10
CA GLY A 113 -4.54 -9.05 1.28
C GLY A 113 -4.92 -8.33 2.57
N LEU A 114 -4.90 -6.99 2.56
CA LEU A 114 -5.31 -6.16 3.70
C LEU A 114 -6.78 -6.43 4.09
N ASN A 115 -7.69 -6.41 3.12
CA ASN A 115 -9.11 -6.61 3.34
C ASN A 115 -9.49 -8.09 3.59
N MET A 116 -8.68 -9.06 3.17
CA MET A 116 -8.89 -10.47 3.51
C MET A 116 -8.40 -10.83 4.91
N GLY A 117 -7.49 -10.03 5.49
CA GLY A 117 -6.97 -10.23 6.84
C GLY A 117 -8.06 -10.47 7.90
N PRO A 118 -9.05 -9.57 8.04
CA PRO A 118 -10.19 -9.77 8.97
C PRO A 118 -11.02 -11.03 8.68
N VAL A 119 -11.14 -11.44 7.41
CA VAL A 119 -11.90 -12.63 7.03
C VAL A 119 -11.21 -13.89 7.56
N PHE A 120 -9.92 -14.06 7.26
CA PHE A 120 -9.13 -15.17 7.80
C PHE A 120 -9.02 -15.08 9.33
N GLY A 121 -8.82 -13.88 9.88
CA GLY A 121 -8.74 -13.67 11.33
C GLY A 121 -10.02 -14.09 12.06
N SER A 122 -11.19 -13.71 11.53
CA SER A 122 -12.49 -14.08 12.10
C SER A 122 -12.76 -15.59 12.01
N LEU A 123 -12.34 -16.23 10.91
CA LEU A 123 -12.43 -17.68 10.73
C LEU A 123 -11.58 -18.43 11.75
N VAL A 124 -10.33 -18.02 11.94
CA VAL A 124 -9.42 -18.64 12.91
C VAL A 124 -9.96 -18.46 14.34
N VAL A 125 -10.41 -17.26 14.70
CA VAL A 125 -10.93 -16.97 16.06
C VAL A 125 -12.25 -17.70 16.34
N LYS A 126 -13.06 -17.99 15.32
CA LYS A 126 -14.29 -18.78 15.49
C LYS A 126 -14.01 -20.21 15.97
N TYR A 127 -12.98 -20.86 15.44
CA TYR A 127 -12.70 -22.27 15.70
C TYR A 127 -11.53 -22.50 16.67
N THR A 128 -10.74 -21.47 16.95
CA THR A 128 -9.52 -21.57 17.76
C THR A 128 -9.35 -20.32 18.66
N THR A 129 -8.13 -19.81 18.81
CA THR A 129 -7.82 -18.61 19.59
C THR A 129 -7.09 -17.59 18.72
N TRP A 130 -7.05 -16.32 19.15
CA TRP A 130 -6.32 -15.27 18.41
C TRP A 130 -4.83 -15.59 18.20
N ARG A 131 -4.22 -16.41 19.07
CA ARG A 131 -2.82 -16.84 18.94
C ARG A 131 -2.59 -17.68 17.69
N TRP A 132 -3.58 -18.45 17.26
CA TRP A 132 -3.50 -19.25 16.04
C TRP A 132 -3.43 -18.42 14.76
N ILE A 133 -3.79 -17.14 14.80
CA ILE A 133 -3.51 -16.22 13.69
C ILE A 133 -2.00 -16.14 13.46
N PHE A 134 -1.21 -16.05 14.53
CA PHE A 134 0.25 -15.98 14.45
C PHE A 134 0.88 -17.34 14.14
N PHE A 135 0.39 -18.43 14.73
CA PHE A 135 0.86 -19.77 14.36
C PHE A 135 0.60 -20.08 12.89
N GLY A 136 -0.58 -19.74 12.36
CA GLY A 136 -0.91 -19.89 10.94
C GLY A 136 0.03 -19.09 10.04
N GLN A 137 0.33 -17.83 10.41
CA GLN A 137 1.32 -17.01 9.69
C GLN A 137 2.72 -17.62 9.71
N ILE A 138 3.19 -18.12 10.87
CA ILE A 138 4.50 -18.78 10.99
C ILE A 138 4.58 -20.00 10.07
N ILE A 139 3.56 -20.86 10.09
CA ILE A 139 3.51 -22.06 9.24
C ILE A 139 3.56 -21.67 7.77
N PHE A 140 2.68 -20.75 7.36
CA PHE A 140 2.58 -20.31 5.97
C PHE A 140 3.87 -19.65 5.47
N TYR A 141 4.41 -18.70 6.22
CA TYR A 141 5.64 -18.01 5.82
C TYR A 141 6.86 -18.93 5.86
N SER A 142 6.97 -19.83 6.84
CA SER A 142 8.07 -20.79 6.88
C SER A 142 8.01 -21.77 5.70
N ALA A 143 6.81 -22.19 5.30
CA ALA A 143 6.62 -23.04 4.12
C ALA A 143 7.01 -22.36 2.80
N LEU A 144 6.97 -21.02 2.75
CA LEU A 144 7.40 -20.24 1.58
C LEU A 144 8.91 -19.98 1.53
N ILE A 145 9.67 -20.21 2.61
CA ILE A 145 11.13 -20.00 2.61
C ILE A 145 11.83 -20.77 1.48
N PRO A 146 11.60 -22.09 1.28
CA PRO A 146 12.27 -22.82 0.21
C PRO A 146 11.91 -22.26 -1.16
N VAL A 147 10.63 -21.91 -1.37
CA VAL A 147 10.13 -21.32 -2.61
C VAL A 147 10.87 -20.02 -2.91
N LEU A 148 10.94 -19.10 -1.93
CA LEU A 148 11.65 -17.84 -2.08
C LEU A 148 13.15 -18.04 -2.26
N TYR A 149 13.77 -18.94 -1.50
CA TYR A 149 15.21 -19.19 -1.58
C TYR A 149 15.64 -19.74 -2.95
N PHE A 150 14.86 -20.66 -3.53
CA PHE A 150 15.19 -21.26 -4.82
C PHE A 150 14.71 -20.43 -6.02
N LEU A 151 13.54 -19.78 -5.92
CA LEU A 151 12.89 -19.12 -7.06
C LEU A 151 13.07 -17.61 -7.14
N LEU A 152 13.57 -16.92 -6.09
CA LEU A 152 13.80 -15.47 -6.16
C LEU A 152 15.21 -15.18 -6.70
N PRO A 153 15.40 -14.86 -8.00
CA PRO A 153 16.69 -14.44 -8.51
C PRO A 153 17.06 -13.04 -8.00
N GLU A 154 18.32 -12.66 -8.18
CA GLU A 154 18.68 -11.24 -8.13
C GLU A 154 18.12 -10.57 -9.39
N VAL A 155 17.30 -9.53 -9.23
CA VAL A 155 16.63 -8.82 -10.34
C VAL A 155 17.20 -7.45 -10.59
N ARG A 156 17.95 -6.87 -9.64
CA ARG A 156 18.42 -5.48 -9.77
C ARG A 156 19.55 -5.36 -10.80
N PRO A 157 19.39 -4.55 -11.86
CA PRO A 157 20.37 -4.42 -12.93
C PRO A 157 21.77 -4.06 -12.42
N ASP A 158 21.87 -3.06 -11.53
CA ASP A 158 23.15 -2.58 -11.00
C ASP A 158 23.95 -3.69 -10.32
N VAL A 159 23.27 -4.50 -9.51
CA VAL A 159 23.90 -5.57 -8.74
C VAL A 159 24.34 -6.72 -9.66
N ILE A 160 23.54 -7.04 -10.67
CA ILE A 160 23.88 -8.03 -11.69
C ILE A 160 25.11 -7.58 -12.49
N LEU A 161 25.16 -6.31 -12.91
CA LEU A 161 26.27 -5.76 -13.68
C LEU A 161 27.56 -5.72 -12.86
N VAL A 162 27.49 -5.34 -11.58
CA VAL A 162 28.62 -5.41 -10.63
C VAL A 162 29.14 -6.83 -10.50
N GLN A 163 28.26 -7.82 -10.35
CA GLN A 163 28.66 -9.23 -10.26
C GLN A 163 29.33 -9.72 -11.54
N ARG A 164 28.78 -9.38 -12.72
CA ARG A 164 29.37 -9.72 -14.02
C ARG A 164 30.73 -9.06 -14.24
N ALA A 165 30.87 -7.78 -13.90
CA ALA A 165 32.16 -7.06 -14.01
C ALA A 165 33.22 -7.73 -13.13
N ARG A 166 32.87 -8.13 -11.90
CA ARG A 166 33.77 -8.88 -11.01
C ARG A 166 34.19 -10.22 -11.61
N ASP A 167 33.26 -10.97 -12.18
CA ASP A 167 33.57 -12.28 -12.77
C ASP A 167 34.45 -12.14 -14.02
N ILE A 168 34.22 -11.11 -14.85
CA ILE A 168 35.05 -10.81 -16.01
C ILE A 168 36.47 -10.43 -15.58
N ARG A 169 36.65 -9.57 -14.56
CA ARG A 169 37.96 -9.23 -13.99
C ARG A 169 38.70 -10.45 -13.43
N LYS A 170 37.98 -11.42 -12.88
CA LYS A 170 38.58 -12.67 -12.40
C LYS A 170 39.04 -13.58 -13.53
N ARG A 171 38.33 -13.57 -14.67
CA ARG A 171 38.60 -14.44 -15.82
C ARG A 171 39.53 -13.80 -16.86
N THR A 172 39.61 -12.48 -16.86
CA THR A 172 40.33 -11.67 -17.86
C THR A 172 41.09 -10.62 -17.10
N ASP A 173 42.37 -10.43 -17.42
CA ASP A 173 43.21 -9.37 -16.82
C ASP A 173 42.84 -7.95 -17.33
N ARG A 174 41.56 -7.75 -17.67
CA ARG A 174 40.99 -6.50 -18.17
C ARG A 174 40.26 -5.81 -17.02
N GLY A 175 40.66 -4.59 -16.69
CA GLY A 175 40.04 -3.75 -15.67
C GLY A 175 38.68 -3.17 -16.10
N MET A 176 37.66 -4.03 -16.28
CA MET A 176 36.28 -3.59 -16.51
C MET A 176 35.58 -3.32 -15.19
N TYR A 177 34.92 -2.18 -15.06
CA TYR A 177 34.12 -1.78 -13.91
C TYR A 177 32.69 -1.49 -14.34
N ALA A 178 31.72 -1.86 -13.51
CA ALA A 178 30.35 -1.44 -13.73
C ALA A 178 30.21 0.06 -13.36
N GLU A 179 29.33 0.78 -14.04
CA GLU A 179 29.07 2.20 -13.74
C GLU A 179 28.66 2.41 -12.27
N ALA A 180 27.85 1.50 -11.74
CA ALA A 180 27.48 1.47 -10.33
C ALA A 180 28.66 1.24 -9.36
N GLU A 181 29.80 0.67 -9.80
CA GLU A 181 31.03 0.60 -9.00
C GLU A 181 31.79 1.92 -9.02
N MET A 182 31.74 2.66 -10.14
CA MET A 182 32.41 3.96 -10.29
C MET A 182 31.69 5.08 -9.53
N GLN A 183 30.37 4.97 -9.40
CA GLN A 183 29.55 5.91 -8.64
C GLN A 183 29.48 5.59 -7.13
N LYS A 184 30.07 4.46 -6.68
CA LYS A 184 29.92 3.92 -5.31
C LYS A 184 30.81 4.60 -4.25
N HIS A 185 30.98 5.91 -4.33
CA HIS A 185 31.77 6.69 -3.37
C HIS A 185 30.97 7.25 -2.18
N THR A 186 29.67 6.97 -2.08
CA THR A 186 28.84 7.43 -0.96
C THR A 186 28.89 6.46 0.23
N SER A 187 29.11 7.02 1.43
CA SER A 187 29.06 6.27 2.68
C SER A 187 27.64 5.74 2.93
N ILE A 188 27.49 4.58 3.61
CA ILE A 188 26.17 4.04 4.02
C ILE A 188 25.37 5.10 4.79
N SER A 189 26.04 5.94 5.58
CA SER A 189 25.40 7.05 6.31
C SER A 189 24.85 8.13 5.38
N GLU A 190 25.53 8.41 4.27
CA GLU A 190 25.09 9.36 3.25
C GLU A 190 23.94 8.79 2.44
N THR A 191 24.01 7.52 2.01
CA THR A 191 22.90 6.83 1.34
C THR A 191 21.66 6.77 2.23
N LEU A 192 21.83 6.47 3.52
CA LEU A 192 20.73 6.47 4.49
C LEU A 192 20.14 7.87 4.65
N LYS A 193 21.00 8.90 4.78
CA LYS A 193 20.56 10.30 4.89
C LYS A 193 19.81 10.75 3.64
N GLU A 194 20.29 10.44 2.44
CA GLU A 194 19.58 10.75 1.19
C GLU A 194 18.26 10.00 1.07
N THR A 195 18.22 8.72 1.45
CA THR A 195 17.01 7.89 1.38
C THR A 195 15.95 8.31 2.39
N LEU A 196 16.34 8.92 3.52
CA LEU A 196 15.42 9.51 4.48
C LEU A 196 14.96 10.91 4.05
N ILE A 197 15.89 11.77 3.63
CA ILE A 197 15.60 13.17 3.32
C ILE A 197 14.81 13.30 2.02
N ARG A 198 15.09 12.49 1.00
CA ARG A 198 14.47 12.65 -0.33
C ARG A 198 12.95 12.41 -0.30
N PRO A 199 12.41 11.30 0.25
CA PRO A 199 10.96 11.11 0.35
C PRO A 199 10.28 12.20 1.18
N THR A 200 10.87 12.62 2.31
CA THR A 200 10.33 13.72 3.13
C THR A 200 10.33 15.05 2.37
N ARG A 201 11.42 15.36 1.65
CA ARG A 201 11.50 16.56 0.81
C ARG A 201 10.44 16.52 -0.28
N MET A 202 10.29 15.40 -0.99
CA MET A 202 9.24 15.25 -2.01
C MET A 202 7.85 15.44 -1.40
N LEU A 203 7.54 14.82 -0.27
CA LEU A 203 6.26 15.02 0.43
C LEU A 203 5.99 16.49 0.79
N CYS A 204 7.00 17.26 1.19
CA CYS A 204 6.82 18.65 1.62
C CYS A 204 6.90 19.68 0.47
N THR A 205 7.48 19.32 -0.67
CA THR A 205 7.74 20.26 -1.78
C THR A 205 6.95 19.95 -3.05
N GLU A 206 6.59 18.68 -3.27
CA GLU A 206 5.86 18.22 -4.44
C GLU A 206 4.38 18.11 -4.11
N GLY A 207 3.59 19.09 -4.56
CA GLY A 207 2.14 19.11 -4.33
C GLY A 207 1.42 17.88 -4.87
N VAL A 208 1.94 17.24 -5.93
CA VAL A 208 1.40 15.98 -6.47
C VAL A 208 1.61 14.83 -5.50
N VAL A 209 2.85 14.64 -5.01
CA VAL A 209 3.19 13.56 -4.06
C VAL A 209 2.40 13.70 -2.77
N LEU A 210 2.27 14.93 -2.23
CA LEU A 210 1.46 15.18 -1.04
C LEU A 210 -0.03 14.88 -1.28
N SER A 211 -0.60 15.38 -2.38
CA SER A 211 -2.03 15.23 -2.67
C SER A 211 -2.39 13.75 -2.93
N PHE A 212 -1.55 13.05 -3.71
CA PHE A 212 -1.72 11.61 -3.95
C PHE A 212 -1.45 10.77 -2.72
N GLY A 213 -0.46 11.17 -1.92
CA GLY A 213 -0.19 10.57 -0.63
C GLY A 213 -1.38 10.66 0.30
N LEU A 214 -1.98 11.85 0.47
CA LEU A 214 -3.19 12.03 1.28
C LEU A 214 -4.37 11.22 0.74
N TRP A 215 -4.54 11.17 -0.58
CA TRP A 215 -5.61 10.41 -1.22
C TRP A 215 -5.46 8.90 -1.00
N SER A 216 -4.28 8.35 -1.28
CA SER A 216 -3.99 6.93 -1.08
C SER A 216 -4.03 6.56 0.40
N ALA A 217 -3.48 7.40 1.27
CA ALA A 217 -3.49 7.20 2.70
C ALA A 217 -4.89 7.24 3.30
N PHE A 218 -5.78 8.08 2.77
CA PHE A 218 -7.19 8.03 3.12
C PHE A 218 -7.85 6.72 2.69
N CYS A 219 -7.55 6.20 1.49
CA CYS A 219 -8.04 4.91 1.04
C CYS A 219 -7.59 3.80 2.02
N ILE A 220 -6.28 3.64 2.22
CA ILE A 220 -5.75 2.60 3.12
C ILE A 220 -6.25 2.78 4.56
N GLY A 221 -6.25 4.00 5.09
CA GLY A 221 -6.81 4.31 6.40
C GLY A 221 -8.26 3.87 6.52
N THR A 222 -9.08 4.13 5.49
CA THR A 222 -10.49 3.72 5.45
C THR A 222 -10.66 2.19 5.42
N ALA A 223 -9.81 1.44 4.70
CA ALA A 223 -9.81 -0.03 4.78
C ALA A 223 -9.59 -0.52 6.22
N PHE A 224 -8.63 0.06 6.94
CA PHE A 224 -8.42 -0.27 8.35
C PHE A 224 -9.61 0.12 9.23
N MET A 225 -10.26 1.26 8.98
CA MET A 225 -11.48 1.65 9.70
C MET A 225 -12.63 0.66 9.46
N PHE A 226 -12.76 0.11 8.24
CA PHE A 226 -13.81 -0.87 7.92
C PHE A 226 -13.72 -2.14 8.74
N THR A 227 -12.51 -2.57 9.11
CA THR A 227 -12.33 -3.73 9.99
C THR A 227 -13.11 -3.59 11.31
N GLN A 228 -13.35 -2.36 11.76
CA GLN A 228 -14.15 -2.07 12.95
C GLN A 228 -15.59 -1.68 12.61
N SER A 229 -15.78 -0.78 11.64
CA SER A 229 -17.11 -0.22 11.38
C SER A 229 -18.06 -1.27 10.85
N ILE A 230 -17.59 -2.24 10.05
CA ILE A 230 -18.39 -3.38 9.61
C ILE A 230 -18.83 -4.21 10.81
N VAL A 231 -17.91 -4.53 11.73
CA VAL A 231 -18.25 -5.28 12.95
C VAL A 231 -19.28 -4.50 13.77
N GLN A 232 -19.12 -3.19 13.97
CA GLN A 232 -20.05 -2.35 14.73
C GLN A 232 -21.44 -2.28 14.08
N VAL A 233 -21.51 -2.01 12.78
CA VAL A 233 -22.77 -1.87 12.04
C VAL A 233 -23.51 -3.20 11.99
N PHE A 234 -22.85 -4.28 11.58
CA PHE A 234 -23.53 -5.56 11.36
C PHE A 234 -23.86 -6.31 12.66
N SER A 235 -23.02 -6.18 13.69
CA SER A 235 -23.34 -6.78 15.00
C SER A 235 -24.50 -6.04 15.66
N LYS A 236 -24.54 -4.69 15.58
CA LYS A 236 -25.56 -3.89 16.26
C LYS A 236 -26.91 -3.87 15.52
N LEU A 237 -26.91 -3.77 14.19
CA LEU A 237 -28.16 -3.65 13.41
C LEU A 237 -28.77 -4.99 13.04
N TYR A 238 -27.94 -6.01 12.78
CA TYR A 238 -28.39 -7.30 12.26
C TYR A 238 -28.14 -8.47 13.23
N GLY A 239 -27.50 -8.23 14.37
CA GLY A 239 -27.21 -9.29 15.35
C GLY A 239 -26.20 -10.32 14.83
N TRP A 240 -25.35 -9.95 13.87
CA TRP A 240 -24.38 -10.88 13.28
C TRP A 240 -23.28 -11.24 14.27
N THR A 241 -22.82 -12.49 14.19
CA THR A 241 -21.64 -12.94 14.94
C THR A 241 -20.36 -12.35 14.37
N TYR A 242 -19.28 -12.34 15.17
CA TYR A 242 -17.96 -11.86 14.73
C TYR A 242 -17.45 -12.54 13.45
N PHE A 243 -17.75 -13.83 13.27
CA PHE A 243 -17.43 -14.54 12.04
C PHE A 243 -18.25 -14.05 10.84
N GLY A 244 -19.55 -13.86 11.03
CA GLY A 244 -20.43 -13.35 9.98
C GLY A 244 -19.98 -11.96 9.53
N THR A 245 -19.68 -11.06 10.47
CA THR A 245 -19.21 -9.70 10.15
C THR A 245 -17.84 -9.70 9.47
N GLY A 246 -16.95 -10.62 9.84
CA GLY A 246 -15.70 -10.85 9.12
C GLY A 246 -15.94 -11.16 7.65
N LEU A 247 -16.87 -12.07 7.31
CA LEU A 247 -17.18 -12.42 5.91
C LEU A 247 -17.64 -11.22 5.07
N VAL A 248 -18.31 -10.23 5.66
CA VAL A 248 -18.75 -9.01 4.97
C VAL A 248 -17.57 -8.21 4.40
N GLN A 249 -16.40 -8.25 5.03
CA GLN A 249 -15.19 -7.58 4.52
C GLN A 249 -14.79 -8.10 3.13
N SER A 250 -15.16 -9.35 2.78
CA SER A 250 -14.94 -9.90 1.43
C SER A 250 -15.63 -9.10 0.34
N ALA A 251 -16.71 -8.38 0.65
CA ALA A 251 -17.38 -7.52 -0.31
C ALA A 251 -16.46 -6.40 -0.83
N VAL A 252 -15.59 -5.85 0.03
CA VAL A 252 -14.57 -4.86 -0.37
C VAL A 252 -13.64 -5.48 -1.42
N VAL A 253 -13.18 -6.72 -1.18
CA VAL A 253 -12.28 -7.45 -2.08
C VAL A 253 -12.93 -7.78 -3.42
N VAL A 254 -14.23 -8.11 -3.42
CA VAL A 254 -14.99 -8.28 -4.67
C VAL A 254 -14.99 -6.97 -5.47
N GLY A 255 -15.17 -5.83 -4.81
CA GLY A 255 -15.01 -4.51 -5.41
C GLY A 255 -13.64 -4.27 -6.01
N GLU A 256 -12.57 -4.59 -5.26
CA GLU A 256 -11.18 -4.46 -5.72
C GLU A 256 -10.88 -5.35 -6.94
N LEU A 257 -11.46 -6.56 -6.98
CA LEU A 257 -11.33 -7.48 -8.13
C LEU A 257 -12.02 -6.92 -9.38
N ILE A 258 -13.21 -6.34 -9.23
CA ILE A 258 -13.87 -5.61 -10.33
C ILE A 258 -13.00 -4.44 -10.79
N GLY A 259 -12.36 -3.75 -9.83
CA GLY A 259 -11.40 -2.69 -10.10
C GLY A 259 -10.19 -3.18 -10.91
N LEU A 260 -9.63 -4.34 -10.56
CA LEU A 260 -8.52 -4.95 -11.31
C LEU A 260 -8.92 -5.25 -12.75
N VAL A 261 -10.10 -5.82 -12.98
CA VAL A 261 -10.61 -6.06 -14.34
C VAL A 261 -10.82 -4.74 -15.08
N ALA A 262 -11.37 -3.71 -14.42
CA ALA A 262 -11.54 -2.38 -15.00
C ALA A 262 -10.19 -1.71 -15.34
N SER A 263 -9.13 -1.97 -14.57
CA SER A 263 -7.79 -1.43 -14.86
C SER A 263 -7.23 -1.91 -16.21
N LEU A 264 -7.65 -3.07 -16.70
CA LEU A 264 -7.29 -3.54 -18.04
C LEU A 264 -7.87 -2.66 -19.15
N LEU A 265 -9.09 -2.12 -18.93
CA LEU A 265 -9.68 -1.14 -19.83
C LEU A 265 -8.96 0.20 -19.72
N GLN A 266 -8.60 0.60 -18.50
CA GLN A 266 -7.82 1.82 -18.26
C GLN A 266 -6.47 1.79 -18.95
N ASP A 267 -5.77 0.65 -18.93
CA ASP A 267 -4.51 0.46 -19.65
C ASP A 267 -4.69 0.67 -21.16
N ARG A 268 -5.75 0.11 -21.75
CA ARG A 268 -6.06 0.33 -23.17
C ARG A 268 -6.30 1.80 -23.48
N ILE A 269 -7.03 2.51 -22.63
CA ILE A 269 -7.30 3.95 -22.78
C ILE A 269 -6.00 4.76 -22.68
N TYR A 270 -5.14 4.41 -21.72
CA TYR A 270 -3.84 5.04 -21.53
C TYR A 270 -2.95 4.88 -22.77
N PHE A 271 -2.73 3.65 -23.25
CA PHE A 271 -1.88 3.45 -24.44
C PHE A 271 -2.50 4.04 -25.72
N ALA A 272 -3.83 4.03 -25.86
CA ALA A 272 -4.50 4.70 -26.98
C ALA A 272 -4.33 6.22 -26.95
N SER A 273 -4.05 6.82 -25.79
CA SER A 273 -3.85 8.26 -25.65
C SER A 273 -2.61 8.78 -26.38
N ALA A 274 -1.66 7.91 -26.73
CA ALA A 274 -0.46 8.28 -27.47
C ALA A 274 -0.76 8.93 -28.83
N LYS A 275 -1.86 8.52 -29.48
CA LYS A 275 -2.29 9.06 -30.79
C LYS A 275 -2.77 10.51 -30.72
N ARG A 276 -3.19 10.97 -29.54
CA ARG A 276 -3.72 12.32 -29.31
C ARG A 276 -2.79 13.16 -28.45
N ASN A 277 -1.59 12.67 -28.14
CA ASN A 277 -0.62 13.41 -27.35
C ASN A 277 -0.01 14.52 -28.23
N THR A 278 -0.33 15.76 -27.89
CA THR A 278 0.19 16.95 -28.57
C THR A 278 1.49 17.46 -27.94
N GLU A 279 1.85 16.99 -26.74
CA GLU A 279 3.08 17.38 -26.04
C GLU A 279 4.28 16.55 -26.51
N THR A 280 4.11 15.22 -26.52
CA THR A 280 5.13 14.27 -26.97
C THR A 280 4.50 13.27 -27.95
N PRO A 281 4.57 13.52 -29.27
CA PRO A 281 3.93 12.67 -30.27
C PRO A 281 4.43 11.22 -30.18
N GLY A 282 3.49 10.27 -30.09
CA GLY A 282 3.80 8.84 -30.01
C GLY A 282 3.92 8.28 -28.60
N GLU A 283 3.96 9.11 -27.56
CA GLU A 283 3.96 8.68 -26.16
C GLU A 283 2.59 8.89 -25.50
N PRO A 284 2.15 8.02 -24.59
CA PRO A 284 0.91 8.21 -23.83
C PRO A 284 0.89 9.51 -23.01
N ILE A 285 -0.29 10.10 -22.85
CA ILE A 285 -0.50 11.26 -21.97
C ILE A 285 -0.46 10.77 -20.51
N PRO A 286 0.42 11.31 -19.64
CA PRO A 286 0.51 10.87 -18.24
C PRO A 286 -0.83 10.93 -17.50
N GLU A 287 -1.59 12.02 -17.67
CA GLU A 287 -2.89 12.20 -17.01
C GLU A 287 -3.94 11.18 -17.44
N ALA A 288 -3.76 10.51 -18.60
CA ALA A 288 -4.66 9.45 -19.02
C ALA A 288 -4.71 8.28 -18.02
N ARG A 289 -3.68 8.12 -17.17
CA ARG A 289 -3.66 7.18 -16.04
C ARG A 289 -4.76 7.38 -15.02
N LEU A 290 -5.33 8.59 -14.92
CA LEU A 290 -6.33 8.95 -13.90
C LEU A 290 -7.78 8.85 -14.39
N TYR A 291 -8.01 8.55 -15.66
CA TYR A 291 -9.34 8.58 -16.28
C TYR A 291 -10.34 7.67 -15.58
N LEU A 292 -9.97 6.42 -15.29
CA LEU A 292 -10.83 5.49 -14.54
C LEU A 292 -10.96 5.89 -13.07
N SER A 293 -9.92 6.49 -12.48
CA SER A 293 -9.91 6.90 -11.08
C SER A 293 -10.93 8.00 -10.78
N ILE A 294 -11.29 8.86 -11.75
CA ILE A 294 -12.35 9.87 -11.56
C ILE A 294 -13.70 9.21 -11.24
N PRO A 295 -14.36 8.48 -12.17
CA PRO A 295 -15.68 7.90 -11.87
C PRO A 295 -15.60 6.90 -10.72
N ALA A 296 -14.50 6.17 -10.58
CA ALA A 296 -14.32 5.24 -9.46
C ALA A 296 -14.24 5.94 -8.11
N CYS A 297 -13.64 7.14 -8.02
CA CYS A 297 -13.58 7.88 -6.75
C CYS A 297 -14.92 8.53 -6.39
N PHE A 298 -15.61 9.15 -7.35
CA PHE A 298 -16.91 9.78 -7.11
C PHE A 298 -18.01 8.74 -6.84
N ILE A 299 -18.12 7.71 -7.68
CA ILE A 299 -19.20 6.71 -7.60
C ILE A 299 -18.83 5.58 -6.64
N GLY A 300 -17.59 5.07 -6.72
CA GLY A 300 -17.12 3.96 -5.90
C GLY A 300 -16.77 4.38 -4.48
N LEU A 301 -15.73 5.20 -4.31
CA LEU A 301 -15.23 5.55 -2.97
C LEU A 301 -16.20 6.46 -2.19
N SER A 302 -16.47 7.67 -2.70
CA SER A 302 -17.34 8.63 -2.02
C SER A 302 -18.81 8.18 -2.07
N GLY A 303 -19.31 7.82 -3.25
CA GLY A 303 -20.66 7.29 -3.44
C GLY A 303 -20.91 6.03 -2.62
N GLY A 304 -19.97 5.09 -2.58
CA GLY A 304 -20.04 3.89 -1.75
C GLY A 304 -20.07 4.20 -0.25
N LEU A 305 -19.31 5.19 0.23
CA LEU A 305 -19.34 5.62 1.64
C LEU A 305 -20.68 6.25 2.02
N PHE A 306 -21.25 7.11 1.18
CA PHE A 306 -22.61 7.64 1.40
C PHE A 306 -23.67 6.55 1.29
N TYR A 307 -23.49 5.62 0.36
CA TYR A 307 -24.40 4.49 0.20
C TYR A 307 -24.38 3.61 1.46
N PHE A 308 -23.19 3.30 1.99
CA PHE A 308 -23.04 2.60 3.27
C PHE A 308 -23.66 3.38 4.44
N ALA A 309 -23.41 4.69 4.50
CA ALA A 309 -23.96 5.58 5.53
C ALA A 309 -25.48 5.50 5.60
N TRP A 310 -26.17 5.65 4.47
CA TRP A 310 -27.63 5.76 4.43
C TRP A 310 -28.34 4.44 4.18
N THR A 311 -27.62 3.33 4.21
CA THR A 311 -28.18 1.97 4.22
C THR A 311 -27.91 1.21 5.51
N SER A 312 -27.19 1.83 6.44
CA SER A 312 -26.92 1.30 7.78
C SER A 312 -28.12 1.49 8.72
N TYR A 313 -29.26 0.90 8.36
CA TYR A 313 -30.48 0.88 9.17
C TYR A 313 -30.94 -0.56 9.40
N SER A 314 -31.50 -0.85 10.58
CA SER A 314 -32.02 -2.19 10.90
C SER A 314 -33.23 -2.60 10.03
N SER A 315 -33.93 -1.65 9.42
CA SER A 315 -35.05 -1.88 8.50
C SER A 315 -34.62 -2.27 7.08
N ILE A 316 -33.37 -1.98 6.71
CA ILE A 316 -32.85 -2.25 5.36
C ILE A 316 -32.17 -3.63 5.39
N PRO A 317 -32.35 -4.50 4.37
CA PRO A 317 -31.69 -5.79 4.33
C PRO A 317 -30.16 -5.66 4.36
N TRP A 318 -29.48 -6.50 5.15
CA TRP A 318 -28.02 -6.52 5.33
C TRP A 318 -27.20 -6.55 4.03
N ILE A 319 -27.77 -7.09 2.95
CA ILE A 319 -27.09 -7.18 1.65
C ILE A 319 -26.87 -5.79 1.04
N VAL A 320 -27.73 -4.82 1.31
CA VAL A 320 -27.64 -3.48 0.74
C VAL A 320 -26.39 -2.73 1.23
N PRO A 321 -26.13 -2.59 2.56
CA PRO A 321 -24.86 -2.04 3.02
C PRO A 321 -23.66 -2.96 2.74
N THR A 322 -23.87 -4.24 2.41
CA THR A 322 -22.76 -5.10 1.94
C THR A 322 -22.34 -4.75 0.52
N ILE A 323 -23.29 -4.48 -0.37
CA ILE A 323 -23.01 -4.07 -1.76
C ILE A 323 -22.28 -2.73 -1.79
N SER A 324 -22.63 -1.78 -0.93
CA SER A 324 -21.94 -0.48 -0.87
C SER A 324 -20.45 -0.61 -0.52
N LEU A 325 -20.05 -1.59 0.28
CA LEU A 325 -18.64 -1.89 0.55
C LEU A 325 -17.88 -2.36 -0.70
N ALA A 326 -18.55 -3.07 -1.62
CA ALA A 326 -17.95 -3.42 -2.92
C ALA A 326 -17.74 -2.18 -3.81
N PHE A 327 -18.65 -1.20 -3.76
CA PHE A 327 -18.42 0.09 -4.42
C PHE A 327 -17.20 0.80 -3.84
N VAL A 328 -17.07 0.80 -2.50
CA VAL A 328 -15.91 1.41 -1.86
C VAL A 328 -14.61 0.70 -2.25
N GLY A 329 -14.57 -0.63 -2.24
CA GLY A 329 -13.40 -1.41 -2.68
C GLY A 329 -13.01 -1.14 -4.13
N PHE A 330 -14.00 -1.05 -5.04
CA PHE A 330 -13.78 -0.66 -6.43
C PHE A 330 -13.12 0.72 -6.55
N GLY A 331 -13.66 1.70 -5.81
CA GLY A 331 -13.12 3.05 -5.76
C GLY A 331 -11.70 3.11 -5.20
N MET A 332 -11.45 2.44 -4.07
CA MET A 332 -10.14 2.37 -3.43
C MET A 332 -9.09 1.80 -4.38
N PHE A 333 -9.38 0.66 -5.01
CA PHE A 333 -8.45 0.03 -5.94
C PHE A 333 -8.15 0.94 -7.14
N CYS A 334 -9.17 1.46 -7.83
CA CYS A 334 -8.95 2.26 -9.04
C CYS A 334 -8.22 3.57 -8.74
N SER A 335 -8.45 4.17 -7.56
CA SER A 335 -7.72 5.35 -7.10
C SER A 335 -6.25 5.03 -6.85
N THR A 336 -5.96 4.01 -6.03
CA THR A 336 -4.57 3.62 -5.70
C THR A 336 -3.80 3.11 -6.91
N ALA A 337 -4.44 2.36 -7.82
CA ALA A 337 -3.82 1.91 -9.06
C ALA A 337 -3.46 3.08 -9.99
N GLY A 338 -4.40 4.00 -10.23
CA GLY A 338 -4.19 5.14 -11.12
C GLY A 338 -3.14 6.12 -10.59
N LEU A 339 -3.17 6.44 -9.29
CA LEU A 339 -2.18 7.34 -8.69
C LEU A 339 -0.77 6.72 -8.68
N THR A 340 -0.66 5.41 -8.41
CA THR A 340 0.64 4.74 -8.38
C THR A 340 1.24 4.70 -9.77
N ALA A 341 0.45 4.33 -10.78
CA ALA A 341 0.91 4.33 -12.17
C ALA A 341 1.33 5.73 -12.64
N TYR A 342 0.57 6.77 -12.27
CA TYR A 342 0.94 8.14 -12.58
C TYR A 342 2.25 8.57 -11.90
N VAL A 343 2.46 8.23 -10.62
CA VAL A 343 3.69 8.59 -9.89
C VAL A 343 4.90 7.86 -10.45
N VAL A 344 4.75 6.57 -10.79
CA VAL A 344 5.81 5.78 -11.43
C VAL A 344 6.24 6.40 -12.75
N ASP A 345 5.28 6.83 -13.57
CA ASP A 345 5.57 7.42 -14.88
C ASP A 345 6.09 8.86 -14.76
N ALA A 346 5.45 9.72 -13.96
CA ALA A 346 5.77 11.14 -13.85
C ALA A 346 7.06 11.42 -13.07
N TYR A 347 7.44 10.54 -12.15
CA TYR A 347 8.68 10.63 -11.38
C TYR A 347 9.65 9.49 -11.73
N ALA A 348 9.72 9.01 -12.97
CA ALA A 348 10.49 7.80 -13.34
C ALA A 348 11.86 7.65 -12.65
N LYS A 349 12.68 8.72 -12.62
CA LYS A 349 13.99 8.75 -11.94
C LYS A 349 13.92 8.66 -10.40
N TYR A 350 12.85 9.17 -9.80
CA TYR A 350 12.65 9.29 -8.36
C TYR A 350 11.42 8.50 -7.85
N ALA A 351 10.91 7.55 -8.65
CA ALA A 351 9.64 6.88 -8.40
C ALA A 351 9.64 6.12 -7.07
N ALA A 352 10.73 5.41 -6.79
CA ALA A 352 10.90 4.69 -5.53
C ALA A 352 10.81 5.61 -4.31
N SER A 353 11.42 6.80 -4.38
CA SER A 353 11.37 7.79 -3.29
C SER A 353 9.99 8.42 -3.13
N ALA A 354 9.30 8.72 -4.23
CA ALA A 354 7.94 9.23 -4.21
C ALA A 354 6.96 8.21 -3.61
N ILE A 355 7.04 6.95 -4.05
CA ILE A 355 6.23 5.84 -3.52
C ILE A 355 6.52 5.60 -2.04
N ALA A 356 7.79 5.64 -1.62
CA ALA A 356 8.14 5.51 -0.22
C ALA A 356 7.50 6.61 0.64
N GLY A 357 7.45 7.85 0.15
CA GLY A 357 6.75 8.96 0.82
C GLY A 357 5.23 8.72 0.91
N ILE A 358 4.61 8.26 -0.17
CA ILE A 358 3.18 7.90 -0.17
C ILE A 358 2.90 6.76 0.81
N ALA A 359 3.69 5.69 0.78
CA ALA A 359 3.58 4.56 1.68
C ALA A 359 3.77 4.97 3.16
N PHE A 360 4.65 5.93 3.44
CA PHE A 360 4.80 6.50 4.78
C PHE A 360 3.48 7.15 5.26
N LEU A 361 2.86 7.98 4.42
CA LEU A 361 1.56 8.59 4.75
C LEU A 361 0.46 7.53 4.92
N GLU A 362 0.43 6.51 4.06
CA GLU A 362 -0.52 5.40 4.16
C GLU A 362 -0.42 4.67 5.49
N ASN A 363 0.79 4.27 5.88
CA ASN A 363 1.03 3.61 7.15
C ASN A 363 0.73 4.54 8.34
N PHE A 364 1.06 5.83 8.23
CA PHE A 364 0.74 6.80 9.27
C PHE A 364 -0.79 6.93 9.46
N MET A 365 -1.55 7.12 8.38
CA MET A 365 -3.01 7.18 8.45
C MET A 365 -3.62 5.86 8.95
N ALA A 366 -3.13 4.71 8.48
CA ALA A 366 -3.53 3.39 8.96
C ALA A 366 -3.22 3.15 10.45
N ALA A 367 -2.19 3.79 11.01
CA ALA A 367 -1.86 3.69 12.42
C ALA A 367 -2.84 4.49 13.30
N PHE A 368 -3.23 5.69 12.86
CA PHE A 368 -3.93 6.66 13.71
C PHE A 368 -5.44 6.78 13.47
N LEU A 369 -5.95 6.69 12.23
CA LEU A 369 -7.40 6.78 11.99
C LEU A 369 -8.22 5.71 12.73
N PRO A 370 -7.76 4.44 12.83
CA PRO A 370 -8.49 3.42 13.56
C PRO A 370 -8.71 3.74 15.04
N LEU A 371 -7.83 4.52 15.68
CA LEU A 371 -8.00 4.95 17.08
C LEU A 371 -9.23 5.84 17.26
N ALA A 372 -9.54 6.68 16.27
CA ALA A 372 -10.68 7.59 16.32
C ALA A 372 -12.00 6.89 15.94
N THR A 373 -11.95 5.72 15.30
CA THR A 373 -13.12 5.09 14.65
C THR A 373 -14.21 4.76 15.65
N GLN A 374 -13.89 4.09 16.76
CA GLN A 374 -14.89 3.71 17.76
C GLN A 374 -15.58 4.93 18.39
N SER A 375 -14.80 5.96 18.75
CA SER A 375 -15.36 7.20 19.30
C SER A 375 -16.22 7.93 18.25
N MET A 376 -15.77 7.98 17.00
CA MET A 376 -16.49 8.62 15.90
C MET A 376 -17.86 7.97 15.66
N TYR A 377 -17.92 6.64 15.56
CA TYR A 377 -19.17 5.91 15.34
C TYR A 377 -20.10 5.94 16.55
N ARG A 378 -19.57 6.04 17.78
CA ARG A 378 -20.38 6.19 18.99
C ARG A 378 -21.01 7.58 19.10
N THR A 379 -20.27 8.64 18.78
CA THR A 379 -20.72 10.04 18.95
C THR A 379 -21.58 10.51 17.78
N LEU A 380 -21.18 10.23 16.54
CA LEU A 380 -21.91 10.68 15.35
C LEU A 380 -23.02 9.71 14.95
N GLY A 381 -22.96 8.46 15.41
CA GLY A 381 -23.79 7.38 14.89
C GLY A 381 -23.32 6.89 13.51
N PHE A 382 -23.88 5.77 13.06
CA PHE A 382 -23.38 5.03 11.88
C PHE A 382 -23.45 5.84 10.58
N ASN A 383 -24.54 6.60 10.41
CA ASN A 383 -24.82 7.33 9.18
C ASN A 383 -23.90 8.55 9.06
N TRP A 384 -23.82 9.40 10.09
CA TRP A 384 -22.97 10.59 10.04
C TRP A 384 -21.49 10.26 10.11
N ALA A 385 -21.08 9.24 10.86
CA ALA A 385 -19.70 8.77 10.87
C ALA A 385 -19.22 8.34 9.47
N SER A 386 -20.04 7.56 8.75
CA SER A 386 -19.73 7.13 7.38
C SER A 386 -19.88 8.26 6.36
N SER A 387 -20.83 9.19 6.56
CA SER A 387 -21.00 10.38 5.70
C SER A 387 -19.82 11.34 5.82
N LEU A 388 -19.25 11.51 7.03
CA LEU A 388 -18.04 12.31 7.23
C LEU A 388 -16.88 11.79 6.36
N LEU A 389 -16.66 10.47 6.37
CA LEU A 389 -15.70 9.83 5.48
C LEU A 389 -16.08 10.05 4.00
N GLY A 390 -17.37 9.95 3.66
CA GLY A 390 -17.88 10.23 2.31
C GLY A 390 -17.58 11.65 1.82
N PHE A 391 -17.69 12.67 2.69
CA PHE A 391 -17.34 14.06 2.37
C PHE A 391 -15.83 14.26 2.19
N ILE A 392 -15.01 13.64 3.03
CA ILE A 392 -13.54 13.68 2.87
C ILE A 392 -13.15 12.99 1.56
N ALA A 393 -13.70 11.81 1.28
CA ALA A 393 -13.53 11.11 0.02
C ALA A 393 -13.97 11.97 -1.18
N LEU A 394 -15.08 12.70 -1.06
CA LEU A 394 -15.58 13.59 -2.11
C LEU A 394 -14.59 14.72 -2.40
N ALA A 395 -14.05 15.35 -1.35
CA ALA A 395 -13.03 16.39 -1.49
C ALA A 395 -11.78 15.85 -2.19
N LEU A 396 -11.31 14.67 -1.80
CA LEU A 396 -10.15 14.00 -2.42
C LEU A 396 -10.45 13.56 -3.86
N SER A 397 -11.71 13.27 -4.20
CA SER A 397 -12.14 12.90 -5.57
C SER A 397 -11.90 14.01 -6.60
N PHE A 398 -11.74 15.27 -6.16
CA PHE A 398 -11.40 16.38 -7.04
C PHE A 398 -9.92 16.42 -7.45
N ILE A 399 -9.03 15.75 -6.72
CA ILE A 399 -7.59 15.71 -7.03
C ILE A 399 -7.31 15.26 -8.48
N PRO A 400 -7.82 14.10 -8.96
CA PRO A 400 -7.58 13.69 -10.35
C PRO A 400 -8.17 14.67 -11.37
N LEU A 401 -9.30 15.34 -11.08
CA LEU A 401 -9.89 16.35 -11.96
C LEU A 401 -8.98 17.59 -12.10
N VAL A 402 -8.40 18.05 -10.99
CA VAL A 402 -7.46 19.18 -11.00
C VAL A 402 -6.23 18.82 -11.83
N LEU A 403 -5.67 17.63 -11.67
CA LEU A 403 -4.54 17.18 -12.49
C LEU A 403 -4.90 16.98 -13.96
N LEU A 404 -6.12 16.53 -14.29
CA LEU A 404 -6.53 16.42 -15.68
C LEU A 404 -6.65 17.76 -16.39
N ARG A 405 -7.10 18.79 -15.68
CA ARG A 405 -7.27 20.14 -16.24
C ARG A 405 -5.98 20.96 -16.22
N TYR A 406 -5.16 20.80 -15.19
CA TYR A 406 -3.97 21.62 -14.94
C TYR A 406 -2.65 20.84 -14.93
N GLY A 407 -2.66 19.56 -15.32
CA GLY A 407 -1.54 18.62 -15.21
C GLY A 407 -0.25 19.18 -15.76
N ARG A 408 -0.25 19.68 -17.00
CA ARG A 408 0.93 20.31 -17.61
C ARG A 408 1.53 21.43 -16.76
N LYS A 409 0.70 22.38 -16.31
CA LYS A 409 1.15 23.49 -15.45
C LYS A 409 1.67 23.02 -14.08
N ILE A 410 1.14 21.91 -13.57
CA ILE A 410 1.57 21.31 -12.31
C ILE A 410 2.92 20.61 -12.51
N ARG A 411 3.09 19.84 -13.60
CA ARG A 411 4.36 19.19 -13.95
C ARG A 411 5.49 20.20 -14.20
N GLU A 412 5.21 21.27 -14.93
CA GLU A 412 6.19 22.35 -15.21
C GLU A 412 6.69 23.06 -13.95
N LYS A 413 5.91 23.05 -12.86
CA LYS A 413 6.28 23.64 -11.56
C LYS A 413 7.02 22.67 -10.65
N SER A 414 7.02 21.37 -10.96
CA SER A 414 7.68 20.34 -10.17
C SER A 414 9.17 20.24 -10.52
N PRO A 415 10.10 20.60 -9.61
CA PRO A 415 11.53 20.41 -9.84
C PRO A 415 11.89 18.95 -10.08
N PHE A 416 11.31 18.01 -9.32
CA PHE A 416 11.64 16.59 -9.43
C PHE A 416 11.10 15.94 -10.71
N MET A 417 9.92 16.34 -11.20
CA MET A 417 9.41 15.86 -12.50
C MET A 417 10.22 16.44 -13.66
N ARG A 418 10.66 17.70 -13.55
CA ARG A 418 11.53 18.31 -14.58
C ARG A 418 12.86 17.56 -14.68
N GLU A 419 13.53 17.33 -13.56
CA GLU A 419 14.77 16.55 -13.52
C GLU A 419 14.61 15.09 -13.99
N ALA A 420 13.41 14.52 -13.88
CA ALA A 420 13.11 13.18 -14.38
C ALA A 420 12.85 13.14 -15.89
N GLY A 421 12.47 14.27 -16.52
CA GLY A 421 12.19 14.37 -17.96
C GLY A 421 13.38 14.80 -18.82
N TYR A 422 14.50 15.23 -18.23
CA TYR A 422 15.74 15.49 -18.97
C TYR A 422 16.62 14.23 -18.94
N GLU A 423 16.58 13.44 -20.00
CA GLU A 423 17.71 12.60 -20.39
C GLU A 423 18.57 13.40 -21.36
N ASP A 424 19.59 14.08 -20.83
CA ASP A 424 20.80 14.49 -21.56
C ASP A 424 22.01 14.25 -20.65
#